data_AF-A0A4R3VQJ2-F1
#
_entry.id   AF-A0A4R3VQJ2-F1
#
_cell.length_a   1.000
_cell.length_b   1.000
_cell.length_c   1.000
_cell.angle_alpha   90.00
_cell.angle_beta   90.00
_cell.angle_gamma   90.00
#
_symmetry.space_group_name_H-M   'P 1'
#
loop_
_entity.id
_entity.type
_entity.pdbx_description
1 polymer ?
#
loop_
_entity_poly.entity_id
_entity_poly.type
_entity_poly.pdbx_seq_one_letter_code
_entity_poly.pdbx_strand_id
1 'polypeptide(L)'
;MRNLFVFLLILFSVNNSFGQSEEVPNFRKSDILIDPFWLIGGLAVNANYERILSEDSGVGANAIFGIGSDLDDFVQISPYYRAYFGAKYASGFYIEGFVPFAVVENKEWSNGSQTTSSSKNTSAGLGFGLGGKWVAKKSLYLN
;
A
#
# COMPACT_ATOMS: atom_id res chain seq x y z
N MET A 1 -4.01 -2.32 18.35
CA MET A 1 -2.85 -2.96 17.71
C MET A 1 -3.07 -4.45 17.42
N ARG A 2 -3.48 -5.28 18.40
CA ARG A 2 -3.73 -6.73 18.18
C ARG A 2 -4.73 -7.04 17.07
N ASN A 3 -5.81 -6.28 16.95
CA ASN A 3 -6.87 -6.55 15.96
C ASN A 3 -6.45 -6.15 14.52
N LEU A 4 -5.57 -5.15 14.36
CA LEU A 4 -5.05 -4.72 13.06
C LEU A 4 -4.07 -5.77 12.50
N PHE A 5 -3.27 -6.37 13.37
CA PHE A 5 -2.34 -7.44 13.01
C PHE A 5 -3.07 -8.71 12.54
N VAL A 6 -4.18 -9.06 13.19
CA VAL A 6 -5.04 -10.18 12.76
C VAL A 6 -5.70 -9.90 11.40
N PHE A 7 -6.10 -8.65 11.14
CA PHE A 7 -6.65 -8.25 9.84
C PHE A 7 -5.61 -8.37 8.70
N LEU A 8 -4.36 -7.95 8.93
CA LEU A 8 -3.26 -8.15 7.96
C LEU A 8 -2.98 -9.63 7.66
N LEU A 9 -3.02 -10.49 8.68
CA LEU A 9 -2.80 -11.94 8.52
C LEU A 9 -3.90 -12.62 7.71
N ILE A 10 -5.15 -12.17 7.85
CA ILE A 10 -6.29 -12.70 7.09
C ILE A 10 -6.17 -12.32 5.61
N LEU A 11 -5.77 -11.08 5.29
CA LEU A 11 -5.53 -10.64 3.91
C LEU A 11 -4.40 -11.41 3.22
N PHE A 12 -3.40 -11.89 3.96
CA PHE A 12 -2.32 -12.71 3.40
C PHE A 12 -2.77 -14.14 3.07
N SER A 13 -3.71 -14.70 3.84
CA SER A 13 -4.08 -16.11 3.79
C SER A 13 -4.96 -16.52 2.60
N VAL A 14 -5.60 -15.57 1.90
CA VAL A 14 -6.58 -15.85 0.82
C VAL A 14 -5.97 -16.21 -0.54
N ASN A 15 -4.66 -16.40 -0.65
CA ASN A 15 -3.97 -16.37 -1.96
C ASN A 15 -3.70 -17.71 -2.65
N ASN A 16 -4.17 -18.85 -2.13
CA ASN A 16 -3.79 -20.19 -2.65
C ASN A 16 -4.83 -20.89 -3.55
N SER A 17 -5.83 -20.18 -4.09
CA SER A 17 -6.75 -20.83 -5.03
C SER A 17 -7.10 -19.93 -6.20
N PHE A 18 -6.25 -19.92 -7.22
CA PHE A 18 -6.63 -19.61 -8.59
C PHE A 18 -5.85 -20.53 -9.52
N GLY A 19 -6.57 -21.52 -10.05
CA GLY A 19 -6.10 -22.38 -11.13
C GLY A 19 -6.35 -21.70 -12.48
N GLN A 20 -5.28 -21.44 -13.21
CA GLN A 20 -5.23 -21.53 -14.67
C GLN A 20 -3.78 -21.68 -15.10
N SER A 21 -3.53 -22.79 -15.81
CA SER A 21 -2.26 -23.18 -16.39
C SER A 21 -2.11 -22.53 -17.76
N GLU A 22 -1.31 -21.47 -17.85
CA GLU A 22 -0.56 -21.16 -19.06
C GLU A 22 0.87 -20.82 -18.62
N GLU A 23 1.86 -21.25 -19.41
CA GLU A 23 3.27 -20.96 -19.16
C GLU A 23 3.53 -19.46 -19.31
N VAL A 24 3.20 -18.70 -18.26
CA VAL A 24 3.60 -17.30 -18.15
C VAL A 24 5.13 -17.30 -18.07
N PRO A 25 5.85 -16.52 -18.90
CA PRO A 25 7.30 -16.41 -18.77
C PRO A 25 7.65 -16.06 -17.33
N ASN A 26 8.84 -16.47 -16.86
CA ASN A 26 9.28 -16.32 -15.47
C ASN A 26 9.37 -14.84 -15.05
N PHE A 27 8.21 -14.24 -14.80
CA PHE A 27 8.01 -12.87 -14.37
C PHE A 27 7.79 -12.86 -12.86
N ARG A 28 8.26 -11.78 -12.25
CA ARG A 28 8.13 -11.57 -10.81
C ARG A 28 6.64 -11.40 -10.47
N LYS A 29 6.06 -12.37 -9.77
CA LYS A 29 4.64 -12.40 -9.40
C LYS A 29 4.25 -11.35 -8.36
N SER A 30 5.22 -10.91 -7.57
CA SER A 30 5.02 -9.98 -6.46
C SER A 30 6.10 -8.92 -6.40
N ASP A 31 5.69 -7.66 -6.37
CA ASP A 31 6.56 -6.50 -6.24
C ASP A 31 6.34 -5.81 -4.88
N ILE A 32 7.44 -5.36 -4.28
CA ILE A 32 7.44 -4.48 -3.11
C ILE A 32 8.12 -3.20 -3.55
N LEU A 33 7.46 -2.07 -3.34
CA LEU A 33 7.97 -0.74 -3.64
C LEU A 33 7.87 0.13 -2.39
N ILE A 34 8.86 0.96 -2.18
CA ILE A 34 8.78 2.08 -1.25
C ILE A 34 8.67 3.33 -2.11
N ASP A 35 7.59 4.09 -1.94
CA ASP A 35 7.32 5.28 -2.72
C ASP A 35 8.01 6.49 -2.06
N PRO A 36 9.02 7.10 -2.73
CA PRO A 36 9.75 8.22 -2.17
C PRO A 36 8.94 9.52 -2.14
N PHE A 37 7.80 9.61 -2.82
CA PHE A 37 7.04 10.86 -2.91
C PHE A 37 6.68 11.43 -1.54
N TRP A 38 6.22 10.58 -0.63
CA TRP A 38 5.91 10.96 0.76
C TRP A 38 7.16 11.17 1.62
N LEU A 39 8.26 10.48 1.29
CA LEU A 39 9.55 10.63 1.95
C LEU A 39 10.21 11.97 1.64
N ILE A 40 10.03 12.52 0.42
CA ILE A 40 10.58 13.83 0.02
C ILE A 40 9.99 14.97 0.87
N GLY A 41 8.73 14.84 1.30
CA GLY A 41 8.12 15.78 2.24
C GLY A 41 8.59 15.59 3.70
N GLY A 42 9.25 14.49 4.03
CA GLY A 42 9.62 14.12 5.41
C GLY A 42 8.42 13.75 6.30
N LEU A 43 7.25 13.55 5.71
CA LEU A 43 5.97 13.45 6.44
C LEU A 43 5.49 12.02 6.64
N ALA A 44 5.85 11.09 5.75
CA ALA A 44 5.41 9.70 5.86
C ALA A 44 6.28 8.72 5.07
N VAL A 45 6.32 7.46 5.51
CA VAL A 45 6.78 6.32 4.71
C VAL A 45 5.59 5.69 4.01
N ASN A 46 5.69 5.47 2.70
CA ASN A 46 4.69 4.74 1.94
C ASN A 46 5.28 3.42 1.41
N ALA A 47 4.84 2.30 1.97
CA ALA A 47 5.18 0.96 1.53
C ALA A 47 4.05 0.38 0.67
N ASN A 48 4.40 -0.19 -0.48
CA ASN A 48 3.47 -0.73 -1.45
C ASN A 48 3.82 -2.19 -1.71
N TYR A 49 2.82 -3.06 -1.68
CA TYR A 49 2.92 -4.43 -2.17
C TYR A 49 1.93 -4.60 -3.31
N GLU A 50 2.39 -5.24 -4.39
CA GLU A 50 1.58 -5.56 -5.55
C GLU A 50 1.79 -7.02 -5.93
N ARG A 51 0.69 -7.72 -6.22
CA ARG A 51 0.68 -9.00 -6.89
C ARG A 51 0.15 -8.82 -8.30
N ILE A 52 0.93 -9.25 -9.28
CA ILE A 52 0.51 -9.23 -10.67
C ILE A 52 -0.43 -10.42 -10.91
N LEU A 53 -1.62 -10.14 -11.42
CA LEU A 53 -2.63 -11.15 -11.74
C LEU A 53 -2.53 -11.56 -13.21
N SER A 54 -2.27 -10.60 -14.11
CA SER A 54 -2.09 -10.82 -15.54
C SER A 54 -1.16 -9.77 -16.13
N GLU A 55 -0.92 -9.83 -17.43
CA GLU A 55 -0.14 -8.81 -18.14
C GLU A 55 -0.72 -7.40 -18.03
N ASP A 56 -2.04 -7.31 -17.89
CA ASP A 56 -2.80 -6.05 -17.88
C ASP A 56 -3.40 -5.72 -16.51
N SER A 57 -3.14 -6.52 -15.47
CA SER A 57 -3.77 -6.29 -14.16
C SER A 57 -2.93 -6.69 -12.95
N GLY A 58 -3.11 -5.94 -11.87
CA GLY A 58 -2.50 -6.21 -10.57
C GLY A 58 -3.43 -5.84 -9.41
N VAL A 59 -3.25 -6.52 -8.29
CA VAL A 59 -3.89 -6.18 -7.01
C VAL A 59 -2.83 -5.96 -5.95
N GLY A 60 -3.05 -5.01 -5.08
CA GLY A 60 -2.07 -4.68 -4.06
C GLY A 60 -2.66 -3.95 -2.88
N ALA A 61 -1.77 -3.56 -1.98
CA ALA A 61 -2.09 -2.65 -0.91
C ALA A 61 -0.92 -1.69 -0.68
N ASN A 62 -1.26 -0.46 -0.32
CA ASN A 62 -0.29 0.49 0.21
C ASN A 62 -0.51 0.68 1.72
N ALA A 63 0.56 1.04 2.41
CA ALA A 63 0.57 1.35 3.82
C ALA A 63 1.38 2.63 4.02
N ILE A 64 0.72 3.66 4.55
CA ILE A 64 1.31 4.96 4.85
C ILE A 64 1.44 5.06 6.37
N PHE A 65 2.66 5.32 6.83
CA PHE A 65 2.98 5.59 8.23
C PHE A 65 3.52 7.00 8.33
N GLY A 66 2.81 7.87 9.06
CA GLY A 66 3.30 9.23 9.32
C GLY A 66 4.61 9.21 10.11
N ILE A 67 5.47 10.18 9.84
CA ILE A 67 6.72 10.42 10.57
C ILE A 67 6.75 11.89 10.99
N GLY A 68 7.20 12.16 12.21
CA GLY A 68 7.31 13.51 12.75
C GLY A 68 6.12 13.90 13.64
N SER A 69 6.29 14.98 14.41
CA SER A 69 5.35 15.40 15.46
C SER A 69 3.91 15.60 14.98
N ASP A 70 3.74 15.90 13.70
CA ASP A 70 2.45 16.32 13.15
C ASP A 70 1.63 15.12 12.63
N LEU A 71 2.27 13.97 12.39
CA LEU A 71 1.65 12.78 11.79
C LEU A 71 2.02 11.45 12.48
N ASP A 72 2.71 11.47 13.62
CA ASP A 72 3.17 10.26 14.35
C ASP A 72 2.05 9.24 14.62
N ASP A 73 0.82 9.74 14.80
CA ASP A 73 -0.36 8.92 15.09
C ASP A 73 -1.21 8.58 13.83
N PHE A 74 -0.71 8.87 12.62
CA PHE A 74 -1.39 8.60 11.35
C PHE A 74 -0.94 7.27 10.73
N VAL A 75 -1.91 6.38 10.50
CA VAL A 75 -1.70 5.14 9.74
C VAL A 75 -2.81 4.98 8.71
N GLN A 76 -2.45 4.72 7.46
CA GLN A 76 -3.42 4.40 6.40
C GLN A 76 -3.03 3.10 5.70
N ILE A 77 -4.00 2.24 5.43
CA ILE A 77 -3.85 1.08 4.56
C ILE A 77 -4.86 1.20 3.44
N SER A 78 -4.43 1.08 2.19
CA SER A 78 -5.32 1.15 1.03
C SER A 78 -5.11 -0.04 0.11
N PRO A 79 -5.98 -1.07 0.12
CA PRO A 79 -6.05 -2.02 -0.98
C PRO A 79 -6.38 -1.30 -2.30
N TYR A 80 -5.80 -1.78 -3.38
CA TYR A 80 -6.00 -1.24 -4.72
C TYR A 80 -6.03 -2.32 -5.79
N TYR A 81 -6.68 -2.01 -6.90
CA TYR A 81 -6.62 -2.74 -8.15
C TYR A 81 -6.06 -1.82 -9.24
N ARG A 82 -5.17 -2.34 -10.08
CA ARG A 82 -4.55 -1.63 -11.21
C ARG A 82 -4.85 -2.33 -12.52
N ALA A 83 -5.28 -1.55 -13.50
CA ALA A 83 -5.35 -1.95 -14.90
C ALA A 83 -4.22 -1.26 -15.67
N TYR A 84 -3.37 -2.04 -16.32
CA TYR A 84 -2.21 -1.59 -17.08
C TYR A 84 -2.54 -1.47 -18.57
N PHE A 85 -1.96 -0.44 -19.22
CA PHE A 85 -2.16 -0.12 -20.63
C PHE A 85 -0.81 0.00 -21.35
N GLY A 86 0.00 -1.05 -21.29
CA GLY A 86 1.34 -1.06 -21.88
C GLY A 86 1.63 -2.34 -22.67
N ALA A 87 2.50 -2.22 -23.68
CA ALA A 87 2.92 -3.36 -24.51
C ALA A 87 3.83 -4.38 -23.79
N LYS A 88 4.09 -4.19 -22.49
CA LYS A 88 4.99 -5.01 -21.68
C LYS A 88 4.30 -5.37 -20.36
N TYR A 89 4.44 -6.63 -19.96
CA TYR A 89 3.83 -7.24 -18.76
C TYR A 89 3.90 -6.34 -17.52
N ALA A 90 2.73 -5.97 -16.97
CA ALA A 90 2.58 -5.17 -15.75
C ALA A 90 3.44 -3.90 -15.71
N SER A 91 3.52 -3.20 -16.84
CA SER A 91 4.29 -1.96 -16.99
C SER A 91 3.62 -1.01 -17.98
N GLY A 92 4.03 0.25 -17.96
CA GLY A 92 3.39 1.34 -18.70
C GLY A 92 2.41 2.12 -17.84
N PHE A 93 1.49 2.82 -18.50
CA PHE A 93 0.45 3.59 -17.83
C PHE A 93 -0.56 2.67 -17.17
N TYR A 94 -1.10 3.08 -16.03
CA TYR A 94 -2.17 2.35 -15.37
C TYR A 94 -3.24 3.29 -14.83
N ILE A 95 -4.45 2.75 -14.68
CA ILE A 95 -5.52 3.33 -13.87
C ILE A 95 -5.65 2.48 -12.62
N GLU A 96 -5.83 3.11 -11.47
CA GLU A 96 -6.01 2.42 -10.19
C GLU A 96 -7.33 2.82 -9.52
N GLY A 97 -7.99 1.85 -8.90
CA GLY A 97 -9.07 2.07 -7.94
C GLY A 97 -8.62 1.59 -6.57
N PHE A 98 -8.85 2.38 -5.52
CA PHE A 98 -8.34 2.08 -4.18
C PHE A 98 -9.32 2.48 -3.07
N VAL A 99 -9.22 1.78 -1.94
CA VAL A 99 -10.08 1.98 -0.77
C VAL A 99 -9.19 2.34 0.42
N PRO A 100 -8.98 3.62 0.74
CA PRO A 100 -8.17 4.00 1.89
C PRO A 100 -8.92 3.74 3.20
N PHE A 101 -8.26 3.08 4.14
CA PHE A 101 -8.66 2.98 5.54
C PHE A 101 -7.62 3.69 6.38
N ALA A 102 -7.98 4.84 6.96
CA ALA A 102 -7.09 5.64 7.78
C ALA A 102 -7.50 5.58 9.25
N VAL A 103 -6.51 5.54 10.13
CA VAL A 103 -6.66 5.62 11.58
C VAL A 103 -5.86 6.83 12.07
N VAL A 104 -6.53 7.70 12.82
CA VAL A 104 -5.92 8.86 13.48
C VAL A 104 -6.20 8.76 14.97
N GLU A 105 -5.16 8.87 15.79
CA GLU A 105 -5.30 8.98 17.24
C GLU A 105 -5.23 10.45 17.66
N ASN A 106 -6.30 10.94 18.29
CA ASN A 106 -6.34 12.29 18.84
C ASN A 106 -6.05 12.21 20.35
N LYS A 107 -4.99 12.87 20.79
CA LYS A 107 -4.63 13.03 22.20
C LYS A 107 -5.03 14.43 22.67
N GLU A 108 -6.08 14.53 23.48
CA GLU A 108 -6.46 15.80 24.11
C GLU A 108 -5.81 15.93 25.49
N TRP A 109 -5.12 17.05 25.73
CA TRP A 109 -4.53 17.36 27.04
C TRP A 109 -5.39 18.39 27.77
N SER A 110 -6.02 17.99 28.88
CA SER A 110 -6.72 18.91 29.79
C SER A 110 -5.89 19.12 31.06
N ASN A 111 -5.55 20.36 31.37
CA ASN A 111 -4.68 20.70 32.51
C ASN A 111 -5.52 21.04 33.75
N GLY A 112 -5.54 20.15 34.74
CA GLY A 112 -6.19 20.37 36.04
C GLY A 112 -6.44 19.10 36.86
N SER A 113 -6.62 17.95 36.20
CA SER A 113 -6.73 16.63 36.81
C SER A 113 -6.41 15.58 35.75
N GLN A 114 -5.24 14.93 35.82
CA GLN A 114 -4.70 14.07 34.76
C GLN A 114 -5.69 12.99 34.34
N THR A 115 -6.37 13.21 33.22
CA THR A 115 -7.11 12.17 32.49
C THR A 115 -6.67 12.24 31.04
N THR A 116 -5.82 11.31 30.62
CA THR A 116 -5.46 11.14 29.21
C THR A 116 -6.61 10.44 28.51
N SER A 117 -7.41 11.17 27.74
CA SER A 117 -8.42 10.58 26.85
C SER A 117 -7.79 10.41 25.46
N SER A 118 -7.66 9.15 25.02
CA SER A 118 -7.23 8.82 23.66
C SER A 118 -8.45 8.37 22.87
N SER A 119 -8.78 9.11 21.80
CA SER A 119 -9.83 8.72 20.86
C SER A 119 -9.20 8.30 19.55
N LYS A 120 -9.55 7.10 19.08
CA LYS A 120 -9.13 6.59 17.77
C LYS A 120 -10.27 6.75 16.79
N ASN A 121 -10.03 7.52 15.74
CA ASN A 121 -10.98 7.69 14.65
C ASN A 121 -10.52 6.87 13.45
N THR A 122 -11.42 6.02 12.94
CA THR A 122 -11.20 5.26 11.72
C THR A 122 -12.08 5.84 10.62
N SER A 123 -11.49 6.17 9.48
CA SER A 123 -12.20 6.59 8.28
C SER A 123 -11.95 5.61 7.13
N ALA A 124 -12.92 5.49 6.25
CA ALA A 124 -12.84 4.70 5.04
C ALA A 124 -13.32 5.55 3.86
N GLY A 125 -12.71 5.37 2.70
CA GLY A 125 -13.09 6.07 1.48
C GLY A 125 -13.02 5.18 0.24
N LEU A 126 -13.28 5.78 -0.91
CA LEU A 126 -13.08 5.17 -2.22
C LEU A 126 -12.41 6.21 -3.12
N GLY A 127 -11.43 5.80 -3.91
CA GLY A 127 -10.68 6.67 -4.79
C GLY A 127 -10.30 5.98 -6.09
N PHE A 128 -9.89 6.79 -7.05
CA PHE A 128 -9.29 6.34 -8.29
C PHE A 128 -8.08 7.23 -8.62
N GLY A 129 -7.14 6.69 -9.38
CA GLY A 129 -5.89 7.35 -9.74
C GLY A 129 -5.36 6.85 -11.07
N LEU A 130 -4.28 7.48 -11.53
CA LEU A 130 -3.56 7.10 -12.74
C LEU A 130 -2.07 7.28 -12.50
N GLY A 131 -1.25 6.40 -13.08
CA GLY A 131 0.18 6.42 -12.88
C GLY A 131 0.94 5.70 -13.97
N GLY A 132 2.26 5.57 -13.78
CA GLY A 132 3.15 4.88 -14.71
C GLY A 132 4.13 3.99 -13.97
N LYS A 133 4.25 2.74 -14.41
CA LYS A 133 5.22 1.77 -13.89
C LYS A 133 6.25 1.43 -14.96
N TRP A 134 7.51 1.78 -14.73
CA TRP A 134 8.61 1.42 -15.63
C TRP A 134 9.54 0.42 -14.94
N VAL A 135 9.76 -0.73 -15.59
CA VAL A 135 10.69 -1.75 -15.09
C VAL A 135 12.09 -1.46 -15.62
N ALA A 136 13.00 -1.04 -14.73
CA ALA A 136 14.40 -0.88 -15.06
C ALA A 136 15.08 -2.25 -15.14
N LYS A 137 15.65 -2.58 -16.31
CA LYS A 137 16.43 -3.81 -16.51
C LYS A 137 17.84 -3.59 -15.95
N LYS A 138 18.06 -3.68 -14.64
CA LYS A 138 19.41 -3.58 -14.07
C LYS A 138 19.68 -4.68 -13.04
N SER A 139 20.43 -5.69 -13.50
CA SER A 139 21.25 -6.51 -12.60
C SER A 139 22.38 -5.64 -12.07
N LEU A 140 22.31 -5.24 -10.80
CA LEU A 140 23.44 -4.64 -10.10
C LEU A 140 24.39 -5.77 -9.70
N TYR A 141 25.28 -6.13 -10.62
CA TYR A 141 26.51 -6.84 -10.24
C TYR A 141 27.43 -5.81 -9.59
N LEU A 142 27.52 -5.83 -8.26
CA LEU A 142 28.69 -5.26 -7.57
C LEU A 142 29.82 -6.29 -7.66
N ASN A 143 30.98 -5.85 -8.13
CA ASN A 143 32.26 -6.54 -8.07
C ASN A 143 33.12 -5.86 -7.00
#